data_AF-A0A7X4KQQ5-F1
#
_entry.id   AF-A0A7X4KQQ5-F1
#
_cell.length_a   1.000
_cell.length_b   1.000
_cell.length_c   1.000
_cell.angle_alpha   90.00
_cell.angle_beta   90.00
_cell.angle_gamma   90.00
#
_symmetry.space_group_name_H-M   'P 1'
#
loop_
_entity.id
_entity.type
_entity.pdbx_description
1 polymer ?
#
loop_
_entity_poly.entity_id
_entity_poly.type
_entity_poly.pdbx_seq_one_letter_code
_entity_poly.pdbx_strand_id
1 'polypeptide(L)'
;MPVRPAMKTLSILTLACCVQQALAAPAGEGPRCSGETPAQHSLALQPGKSTLLRLPEPVASRSIGNPAVAQAMLVAPDTLYLAGVDIGSTNMVVQGKSGKCSLIELVVGMDVAGLKGTLAELLPQEKNIRVTAAGDALVLSGTVDDGATLVQVLELAQAYVRRPVQPLAVARAAEEKGAQSAP
;
A
#
# COMPACT_ATOMS: atom_id res chain seq x y z
N MET A 1 -68.73 -29.33 -17.75
CA MET A 1 -68.61 -29.46 -16.29
C MET A 1 -67.70 -28.33 -15.79
N PRO A 2 -68.16 -27.48 -14.86
CA PRO A 2 -67.44 -26.26 -14.47
C PRO A 2 -66.41 -26.54 -13.37
N VAL A 3 -65.23 -25.93 -13.47
CA VAL A 3 -64.18 -25.98 -12.46
C VAL A 3 -64.26 -24.71 -11.62
N ARG A 4 -64.50 -24.85 -10.31
CA ARG A 4 -64.52 -23.74 -9.34
C ARG A 4 -63.09 -23.23 -9.10
N PRO A 5 -62.85 -21.91 -9.01
CA PRO A 5 -61.60 -21.41 -8.43
C PRO A 5 -61.76 -21.22 -6.92
N ALA A 6 -60.82 -21.77 -6.15
CA ALA A 6 -60.69 -21.53 -4.72
C ALA A 6 -59.83 -20.29 -4.48
N MET A 7 -60.44 -19.26 -3.88
CA MET A 7 -59.77 -18.10 -3.28
C MET A 7 -58.84 -18.56 -2.15
N LYS A 8 -57.56 -18.14 -2.19
CA LYS A 8 -56.64 -18.26 -1.05
C LYS A 8 -56.17 -16.86 -0.65
N THR A 9 -56.64 -16.45 0.51
CA THR A 9 -56.29 -15.22 1.24
C THR A 9 -54.86 -15.31 1.76
N LEU A 10 -54.07 -14.23 1.63
CA LEU A 10 -52.70 -14.17 2.14
C LEU A 10 -52.63 -13.16 3.30
N SER A 11 -52.18 -13.65 4.46
CA SER A 11 -52.12 -12.96 5.73
C SER A 11 -50.89 -12.05 5.80
N ILE A 12 -51.06 -10.82 6.30
CA ILE A 12 -50.01 -9.82 6.48
C ILE A 12 -49.18 -10.21 7.72
N LEU A 13 -47.87 -10.41 7.52
CA LEU A 13 -46.91 -10.70 8.59
C LEU A 13 -46.18 -9.40 8.96
N THR A 14 -46.38 -8.94 10.19
CA THR A 14 -45.80 -7.71 10.73
C THR A 14 -44.29 -7.86 10.95
N LEU A 15 -43.50 -7.02 10.28
CA LEU A 15 -42.04 -7.01 10.33
C LEU A 15 -41.56 -6.27 11.59
N ALA A 16 -40.99 -7.03 12.54
CA ALA A 16 -40.35 -6.47 13.73
C ALA A 16 -39.03 -5.77 13.34
N CYS A 17 -38.92 -4.49 13.67
CA CYS A 17 -37.76 -3.65 13.45
C CYS A 17 -36.64 -4.03 14.44
N CYS A 18 -35.59 -4.70 13.95
CA CYS A 18 -34.33 -4.82 14.68
C CYS A 18 -33.57 -3.49 14.59
N VAL A 19 -33.59 -2.72 15.67
CA VAL A 19 -32.70 -1.56 15.86
C VAL A 19 -31.27 -2.10 16.03
N GLN A 20 -30.48 -2.05 14.96
CA GLN A 20 -29.04 -2.35 15.00
C GLN A 20 -28.30 -1.13 15.56
N GLN A 21 -27.78 -1.27 16.79
CA GLN A 21 -26.85 -0.29 17.35
C GLN A 21 -25.48 -0.48 16.67
N ALA A 22 -25.03 0.56 15.96
CA ALA A 22 -23.70 0.63 15.40
C ALA A 22 -22.69 0.92 16.52
N LEU A 23 -21.85 -0.06 16.83
CA LEU A 23 -20.67 0.14 17.67
C LEU A 23 -19.64 0.95 16.86
N ALA A 24 -19.45 2.21 17.24
CA ALA A 24 -18.36 3.03 16.72
C ALA A 24 -17.01 2.48 17.23
N ALA A 25 -16.13 2.08 16.32
CA ALA A 25 -14.76 1.72 16.66
C ALA A 25 -14.01 2.96 17.22
N PRO A 26 -13.08 2.80 18.18
CA PRO A 26 -12.25 3.91 18.63
C PRO A 26 -11.39 4.36 17.46
N ALA A 27 -11.60 5.59 17.00
CA ALA A 27 -10.72 6.24 16.05
C ALA A 27 -9.37 6.42 16.74
N GLY A 28 -8.33 5.72 16.27
CA GLY A 28 -6.97 5.91 16.77
C GLY A 28 -6.57 7.38 16.67
N GLU A 29 -5.92 7.90 17.71
CA GLU A 29 -5.49 9.29 17.81
C GLU A 29 -4.58 9.64 16.61
N GLY A 30 -5.12 10.39 15.64
CA GLY A 30 -4.35 10.88 14.49
C GLY A 30 -3.41 12.04 14.87
N PRO A 31 -2.48 12.44 13.99
CA PRO A 31 -1.57 13.55 14.24
C PRO A 31 -2.33 14.86 14.49
N ARG A 32 -1.95 15.59 15.54
CA ARG A 32 -2.57 16.88 15.91
C ARG A 32 -1.68 18.06 15.48
N CYS A 33 -1.59 18.28 14.18
CA CYS A 33 -0.68 19.28 13.60
C CYS A 33 -0.96 20.70 14.11
N SER A 34 0.10 21.42 14.49
CA SER A 34 0.05 22.83 14.87
C SER A 34 0.92 23.68 13.93
N GLY A 35 0.48 24.90 13.64
CA GLY A 35 1.26 25.88 12.88
C GLY A 35 0.99 25.85 11.37
N GLU A 36 2.00 26.25 10.60
CA GLU A 36 1.94 26.50 9.16
C GLU A 36 1.94 25.22 8.31
N THR A 37 1.71 25.37 7.01
CA THR A 37 1.63 24.27 6.03
C THR A 37 2.82 23.30 6.18
N PRO A 38 2.57 21.99 6.33
CA PRO A 38 3.62 20.99 6.48
C PRO A 38 4.65 21.02 5.35
N ALA A 39 5.92 20.84 5.68
CA ALA A 39 6.95 20.59 4.68
C ALA A 39 6.61 19.30 3.91
N GLN A 40 6.64 19.39 2.58
CA GLN A 40 6.34 18.26 1.69
C GLN A 40 7.63 17.60 1.22
N HIS A 41 7.74 16.30 1.41
CA HIS A 41 8.84 15.47 0.92
C HIS A 41 8.26 14.38 0.04
N SER A 42 8.92 14.04 -1.06
CA SER A 42 8.52 12.92 -1.91
C SER A 42 9.65 11.89 -1.95
N LEU A 43 9.30 10.63 -1.74
CA LEU A 43 10.23 9.52 -1.69
C LEU A 43 9.75 8.39 -2.61
N ALA A 44 10.60 8.06 -3.58
CA ALA A 44 10.38 6.93 -4.47
C ALA A 44 10.96 5.65 -3.86
N LEU A 45 10.16 4.60 -3.80
CA LEU A 45 10.53 3.27 -3.35
C LEU A 45 10.16 2.25 -4.44
N GLN A 46 10.71 1.05 -4.28
CA GLN A 46 10.35 -0.11 -5.10
C GLN A 46 9.72 -1.17 -4.19
N PRO A 47 8.82 -2.02 -4.71
CA PRO A 47 8.29 -3.14 -3.96
C PRO A 47 9.41 -3.98 -3.35
N GLY A 48 9.35 -4.20 -2.04
CA GLY A 48 10.32 -5.02 -1.29
C GLY A 48 11.65 -4.32 -1.00
N LYS A 49 11.80 -3.05 -1.39
CA LYS A 49 12.92 -2.21 -0.96
C LYS A 49 12.52 -1.35 0.23
N SER A 50 13.51 -0.94 0.98
CA SER A 50 13.34 -0.11 2.18
C SER A 50 14.44 0.93 2.30
N THR A 51 14.15 2.01 3.03
CA THR A 51 15.13 3.03 3.36
C THR A 51 14.92 3.56 4.79
N LEU A 52 15.92 4.24 5.31
CA LEU A 52 15.85 4.98 6.57
C LEU A 52 15.70 6.47 6.26
N LEU A 53 14.71 7.10 6.87
CA LEU A 53 14.49 8.54 6.81
C LEU A 53 14.77 9.15 8.19
N ARG A 54 15.80 9.99 8.25
CA ARG A 54 16.09 10.85 9.41
C ARG A 54 15.17 12.07 9.37
N LEU A 55 14.58 12.39 10.50
CA LEU A 55 13.71 13.55 10.68
C LEU A 55 14.45 14.63 11.49
N PRO A 56 14.07 15.90 11.33
CA PRO A 56 14.74 17.01 12.02
C PRO A 56 14.51 17.03 13.53
N GLU A 57 13.49 16.31 14.03
CA GLU A 57 13.16 16.22 15.43
C GLU A 57 12.52 14.85 15.77
N PRO A 58 12.47 14.47 17.07
CA PRO A 58 11.79 13.25 17.49
C PRO A 58 10.29 13.25 17.14
N VAL A 59 9.80 12.09 16.72
CA VAL A 59 8.40 11.86 16.33
C VAL A 59 7.52 11.72 17.57
N ALA A 60 6.41 12.45 17.59
CA ALA A 60 5.33 12.31 18.54
C ALA A 60 4.27 11.32 18.04
N SER A 61 3.83 11.46 16.78
CA SER A 61 2.84 10.57 16.17
C SER A 61 3.06 10.47 14.66
N ARG A 62 2.54 9.40 14.04
CA ARG A 62 2.56 9.22 12.59
C ARG A 62 1.29 8.53 12.12
N SER A 63 0.82 8.87 10.92
CA SER A 63 -0.27 8.19 10.25
C SER A 63 0.04 7.98 8.78
N ILE A 64 -0.16 6.76 8.29
CA ILE A 64 0.00 6.42 6.87
C ILE A 64 -1.38 6.29 6.22
N GLY A 65 -1.54 6.84 5.02
CA GLY A 65 -2.80 6.81 4.29
C GLY A 65 -3.21 5.39 3.91
N ASN A 66 -2.35 4.69 3.16
CA ASN A 66 -2.57 3.30 2.76
C ASN A 66 -1.39 2.40 3.17
N PRO A 67 -1.51 1.60 4.25
CA PRO A 67 -0.46 0.69 4.69
C PRO A 67 -0.23 -0.51 3.74
N ALA A 68 -1.13 -0.75 2.78
CA ALA A 68 -0.94 -1.78 1.76
C ALA A 68 0.08 -1.36 0.68
N VAL A 69 0.27 -0.05 0.46
CA VAL A 69 1.24 0.49 -0.51
C VAL A 69 2.62 0.61 0.13
N ALA A 70 2.69 1.20 1.31
CA ALA A 70 3.95 1.37 2.03
C ALA A 70 3.75 1.22 3.53
N GLN A 71 4.83 0.88 4.23
CA GLN A 71 4.83 0.78 5.69
C GLN A 71 5.95 1.61 6.29
N ALA A 72 5.69 2.11 7.50
CA ALA A 72 6.62 2.93 8.24
C ALA A 72 6.67 2.51 9.72
N MET A 73 7.88 2.22 10.20
CA MET A 73 8.13 1.96 11.62
C MET A 73 9.19 2.90 12.16
N LEU A 74 9.01 3.32 13.42
CA LEU A 74 9.98 4.16 14.11
C LEU A 74 11.08 3.25 14.69
N VAL A 75 12.30 3.38 14.19
CA VAL A 75 13.46 2.57 14.63
C VAL A 75 14.35 3.33 15.62
N ALA A 76 14.23 4.65 15.65
CA ALA A 76 14.79 5.54 16.68
C ALA A 76 13.86 6.76 16.81
N PRO A 77 13.94 7.57 17.89
CA PRO A 77 13.01 8.68 18.11
C PRO A 77 12.85 9.63 16.92
N ASP A 78 13.90 9.84 16.12
CA ASP A 78 13.97 10.72 14.95
C ASP A 78 14.14 9.96 13.62
N THR A 79 14.03 8.63 13.61
CA THR A 79 14.38 7.82 12.43
C THR A 79 13.28 6.84 12.08
N LEU A 80 12.75 6.97 10.87
CA LEU A 80 11.75 6.08 10.31
C LEU A 80 12.41 5.07 9.37
N TYR A 81 12.05 3.79 9.55
CA TYR A 81 12.23 2.77 8.53
C TYR A 81 10.99 2.73 7.64
N LEU A 82 11.19 2.91 6.35
CA LEU A 82 10.16 2.98 5.32
C LEU A 82 10.35 1.81 4.36
N ALA A 83 9.29 1.04 4.10
CA ALA A 83 9.31 -0.08 3.17
C ALA A 83 8.20 0.05 2.13
N GLY A 84 8.55 -0.14 0.86
CA GLY A 84 7.57 -0.28 -0.22
C GLY A 84 6.98 -1.68 -0.19
N VAL A 85 5.66 -1.77 -0.11
CA VAL A 85 4.93 -3.04 -0.07
C VAL A 85 4.38 -3.33 -1.46
N ASP A 86 3.51 -2.47 -1.97
CA ASP A 86 2.82 -2.68 -3.25
C ASP A 86 2.86 -1.41 -4.12
N ILE A 87 2.68 -1.58 -5.42
CA ILE A 87 2.71 -0.50 -6.40
C ILE A 87 1.56 0.48 -6.13
N GLY A 88 1.91 1.77 -6.09
CA GLY A 88 0.95 2.84 -5.88
C GLY A 88 1.58 4.06 -5.26
N SER A 89 0.76 5.07 -4.99
CA SER A 89 1.14 6.23 -4.20
C SER A 89 0.36 6.25 -2.89
N THR A 90 1.04 6.64 -1.82
CA THR A 90 0.41 6.94 -0.54
C THR A 90 1.11 8.13 0.08
N ASN A 91 0.48 8.74 1.07
CA ASN A 91 1.09 9.75 1.90
C ASN A 91 1.22 9.26 3.34
N MET A 92 2.10 9.92 4.09
CA MET A 92 2.27 9.76 5.50
C MET A 92 2.41 11.13 6.14
N VAL A 93 1.65 11.36 7.21
CA VAL A 93 1.81 12.56 8.05
C VAL A 93 2.63 12.16 9.26
N VAL A 94 3.68 12.92 9.52
CA VAL A 94 4.56 12.73 10.69
C VAL A 94 4.52 13.99 11.53
N GLN A 95 4.14 13.86 12.79
CA GLN A 95 4.16 14.94 13.76
C GLN A 95 5.38 14.82 14.65
N GLY A 96 6.18 15.88 14.72
CA GLY A 96 7.28 15.99 15.66
C GLY A 96 6.81 16.38 17.07
N LYS A 97 7.69 16.25 18.06
CA LYS A 97 7.39 16.66 19.45
C LYS A 97 7.11 18.16 19.62
N SER A 98 7.58 19.00 18.69
CA SER A 98 7.20 20.42 18.63
C SER A 98 5.74 20.68 18.25
N GLY A 99 5.02 19.66 17.77
CA GLY A 99 3.67 19.77 17.23
C GLY A 99 3.64 20.05 15.71
N LYS A 100 4.78 20.39 15.10
CA LYS A 100 4.90 20.58 13.65
C LYS A 100 4.71 19.27 12.90
N CYS A 101 4.06 19.35 11.75
CA CYS A 101 3.86 18.21 10.87
C CYS A 101 4.71 18.29 9.61
N SER A 102 5.10 17.13 9.10
CA SER A 102 5.67 16.93 7.77
C SER A 102 4.79 15.98 6.99
N LEU A 103 4.54 16.30 5.72
CA LEU A 103 3.85 15.43 4.79
C LEU A 103 4.89 14.73 3.92
N ILE A 104 4.89 13.40 3.94
CA ILE A 104 5.79 12.57 3.14
C ILE A 104 4.94 11.81 2.14
N GLU A 105 5.11 12.12 0.86
CA GLU A 105 4.59 11.34 -0.25
C GLU A 105 5.52 10.15 -0.52
N LEU A 106 4.92 8.98 -0.63
CA LEU A 106 5.59 7.71 -0.88
C LEU A 106 5.05 7.17 -2.21
N VAL A 107 5.93 7.07 -3.21
CA VAL A 107 5.60 6.49 -4.51
C VAL A 107 6.33 5.17 -4.64
N VAL A 108 5.58 4.08 -4.64
CA VAL A 108 6.11 2.73 -4.85
C VAL A 108 5.87 2.36 -6.30
N GLY A 109 6.95 2.27 -7.06
CA GLY A 109 6.90 2.02 -8.50
C GLY A 109 7.72 0.80 -8.91
N MET A 110 7.43 0.30 -10.11
CA MET A 110 8.21 -0.77 -10.71
C MET A 110 9.69 -0.38 -10.88
N ASP A 111 10.58 -1.36 -10.73
CA ASP A 111 12.01 -1.16 -10.96
C ASP A 111 12.36 -1.17 -12.46
N VAL A 112 11.90 -0.12 -13.16
CA VAL A 112 12.18 0.08 -14.60
C VAL A 112 13.67 0.24 -14.85
N ALA A 113 14.40 0.86 -13.92
CA ALA A 113 15.85 1.04 -14.03
C ALA A 113 16.58 -0.31 -13.96
N GLY A 114 16.18 -1.19 -13.04
CA GLY A 114 16.70 -2.55 -12.94
C GLY A 114 16.47 -3.34 -14.21
N LEU A 115 15.23 -3.35 -14.75
CA LEU A 115 14.94 -4.07 -15.99
C LEU A 115 15.76 -3.52 -17.18
N LYS A 116 15.89 -2.20 -17.31
CA LYS A 116 16.74 -1.59 -18.34
C LYS A 116 18.21 -2.01 -18.20
N GLY A 117 18.71 -2.08 -16.96
CA GLY A 117 20.06 -2.56 -16.68
C GLY A 117 20.26 -4.01 -17.12
N THR A 118 19.35 -4.90 -16.72
CA THR A 118 19.39 -6.31 -17.12
C THR A 118 19.28 -6.50 -18.63
N LEU A 119 18.40 -5.76 -19.30
CA LEU A 119 18.31 -5.78 -20.76
C LEU A 119 19.62 -5.31 -21.42
N ALA A 120 20.22 -4.23 -20.91
CA ALA A 120 21.49 -3.73 -21.45
C ALA A 120 22.67 -4.71 -21.22
N GLU A 121 22.64 -5.47 -20.13
CA GLU A 121 23.66 -6.46 -19.81
C GLU A 121 23.51 -7.74 -20.64
N LEU A 122 22.29 -8.27 -20.77
CA LEU A 122 22.03 -9.54 -21.44
C LEU A 122 21.83 -9.39 -22.97
N LEU A 123 21.32 -8.24 -23.42
CA LEU A 123 21.01 -7.95 -24.82
C LEU A 123 21.67 -6.62 -25.26
N PRO A 124 23.01 -6.50 -25.22
CA PRO A 124 23.72 -5.24 -25.46
C PRO A 124 23.58 -4.72 -26.91
N GLN A 125 23.21 -5.58 -27.86
CA GLN A 125 22.95 -5.18 -29.25
C GLN A 125 21.59 -4.50 -29.41
N GLU A 126 20.64 -4.80 -28.53
CA GLU A 126 19.26 -4.35 -28.60
C GLU A 126 19.06 -2.96 -27.99
N LYS A 127 19.43 -1.93 -28.76
CA LYS A 127 19.42 -0.53 -28.30
C LYS A 127 18.07 0.17 -28.48
N ASN A 128 17.16 -0.43 -29.22
CA ASN A 128 15.89 0.19 -29.60
C ASN A 128 14.74 -0.15 -28.63
N ILE A 129 15.00 -0.92 -27.57
CA ILE A 129 14.00 -1.27 -26.57
C ILE A 129 13.81 -0.11 -25.58
N ARG A 130 12.57 0.35 -25.46
CA ARG A 130 12.13 1.35 -24.47
C ARG A 130 11.19 0.69 -23.47
N VAL A 131 11.52 0.85 -22.19
CA VAL A 131 10.73 0.38 -21.06
C VAL A 131 10.18 1.58 -20.29
N THR A 132 8.87 1.59 -20.06
CA THR A 132 8.18 2.55 -19.19
C THR A 132 7.22 1.81 -18.27
N ALA A 133 6.88 2.42 -17.12
CA ALA A 133 5.81 1.92 -16.26
C ALA A 133 4.52 2.71 -16.54
N ALA A 134 3.39 2.02 -16.48
CA ALA A 134 2.05 2.58 -16.56
C ALA A 134 1.22 1.98 -15.42
N GLY A 135 1.20 2.64 -14.26
CA GLY A 135 0.60 2.08 -13.05
C GLY A 135 1.34 0.82 -12.60
N ASP A 136 0.61 -0.30 -12.56
CA ASP A 136 1.08 -1.64 -12.21
C ASP A 136 1.58 -2.47 -13.42
N ALA A 137 1.58 -1.88 -14.62
CA ALA A 137 2.04 -2.53 -15.85
C ALA A 137 3.37 -1.98 -16.35
N LEU A 138 4.15 -2.85 -17.02
CA LEU A 138 5.26 -2.44 -17.86
C LEU A 138 4.80 -2.29 -19.31
N VAL A 139 5.21 -1.19 -19.93
CA VAL A 139 5.03 -0.94 -21.35
C VAL A 139 6.39 -1.06 -22.02
N LEU A 140 6.48 -2.01 -22.95
CA LEU A 140 7.63 -2.22 -23.81
C LEU A 140 7.31 -1.64 -25.19
N SER A 141 8.25 -0.91 -25.78
CA SER A 141 8.12 -0.37 -27.13
C SER A 141 9.48 -0.38 -27.83
N GLY A 142 9.48 -0.43 -29.16
CA GLY A 142 10.70 -0.47 -29.95
C GLY A 142 10.73 -1.63 -30.94
N THR A 143 11.94 -2.01 -31.33
CA THR A 143 12.21 -3.11 -32.26
C THR A 143 13.31 -4.00 -31.67
N VAL A 144 13.29 -5.27 -32.07
CA VAL A 144 14.34 -6.25 -31.80
C VAL A 144 14.72 -6.95 -33.10
N ASP A 145 15.92 -7.54 -33.16
CA ASP A 145 16.46 -8.10 -34.40
C ASP A 145 15.77 -9.40 -34.83
N ASP A 146 15.31 -10.22 -33.87
CA ASP A 146 14.69 -11.51 -34.15
C ASP A 146 13.62 -11.94 -33.11
N GLY A 147 12.87 -12.98 -33.47
CA GLY A 147 11.77 -13.50 -32.65
C GLY A 147 12.20 -14.22 -31.36
N ALA A 148 13.38 -14.84 -31.32
CA ALA A 148 13.89 -15.46 -30.10
C ALA A 148 14.28 -14.39 -29.07
N THR A 149 14.90 -13.30 -29.54
CA THR A 149 15.22 -12.14 -28.72
C THR A 149 13.95 -11.48 -28.16
N LEU A 150 12.89 -11.36 -28.96
CA LEU A 150 11.59 -10.88 -28.47
C LEU A 150 11.06 -11.71 -27.29
N VAL A 151 11.11 -13.05 -27.39
CA VAL A 151 10.65 -13.94 -26.32
C VAL A 151 11.47 -13.72 -25.05
N GLN A 152 12.80 -13.62 -25.17
CA GLN A 152 13.67 -13.36 -24.03
C GLN A 152 13.38 -12.01 -23.36
N VAL A 153 13.16 -10.94 -24.13
CA VAL A 153 12.77 -9.62 -23.59
C VAL A 153 11.47 -9.72 -22.78
N LEU A 154 10.47 -10.43 -23.31
CA LEU A 154 9.19 -10.63 -22.63
C LEU A 154 9.34 -11.43 -21.33
N GLU A 155 10.16 -12.49 -21.32
CA GLU A 155 10.44 -13.28 -20.12
C GLU A 155 11.11 -12.44 -19.03
N LEU A 156 12.13 -11.65 -19.40
CA LEU A 156 12.80 -10.73 -18.47
C LEU A 156 11.82 -9.71 -17.91
N ALA A 157 11.00 -9.09 -18.75
CA ALA A 157 10.01 -8.13 -18.28
C ALA A 157 8.96 -8.76 -17.34
N GLN A 158 8.50 -9.97 -17.62
CA GLN A 158 7.55 -10.68 -16.75
C GLN A 158 8.12 -10.96 -15.36
N ALA A 159 9.42 -11.23 -15.24
CA ALA A 159 10.07 -11.45 -13.95
C ALA A 159 10.03 -10.22 -13.04
N TYR A 160 9.94 -9.00 -13.60
CA TYR A 160 9.86 -7.74 -12.86
C TYR A 160 8.43 -7.37 -12.42
N VAL A 161 7.40 -7.93 -13.08
CA VAL A 161 5.98 -7.73 -12.70
C VAL A 161 5.56 -8.72 -11.59
N ARG A 162 6.16 -9.91 -11.54
CA ARG A 162 5.77 -10.98 -10.60
C ARG A 162 6.59 -10.95 -9.31
N ARG A 163 6.24 -10.09 -8.35
CA ARG A 163 6.72 -10.29 -6.97
C ARG A 163 5.74 -9.77 -5.92
N PRO A 164 4.89 -10.63 -5.34
CA PRO A 164 4.16 -10.25 -4.13
C PRO A 164 5.19 -10.04 -3.00
N VAL A 165 5.24 -8.83 -2.47
CA VAL A 165 6.09 -8.49 -1.32
C VAL A 165 5.27 -8.75 -0.06
N GLN A 166 5.87 -9.47 0.88
CA GLN A 166 5.22 -9.73 2.15
C GLN A 166 5.21 -8.44 2.99
N PRO A 167 4.05 -7.96 3.47
CA PRO A 167 3.98 -6.84 4.38
C PRO A 167 4.88 -7.10 5.61
N LEU A 168 5.54 -6.05 6.13
CA LEU A 168 6.19 -6.14 7.44
C LEU A 168 5.14 -6.65 8.44
N ALA A 169 5.40 -7.78 9.08
CA ALA A 169 4.56 -8.22 10.18
C ALA A 169 4.74 -7.21 11.30
N VAL A 170 3.74 -6.34 11.51
CA VAL A 170 3.68 -5.54 12.72
C VAL A 170 3.55 -6.54 13.85
N ALA A 171 4.64 -6.79 14.57
CA ALA A 171 4.62 -7.58 15.77
C ALA A 171 3.58 -6.92 16.69
N ARG A 172 2.38 -7.52 16.76
CA ARG A 172 1.43 -7.22 17.82
C ARG A 172 2.21 -7.47 19.10
N ALA A 173 2.56 -6.40 19.81
CA ALA A 173 2.93 -6.52 21.20
C ALA A 173 1.80 -7.28 21.89
N ALA A 174 2.15 -8.44 22.42
CA ALA A 174 1.27 -9.25 23.24
C ALA A 174 1.06 -8.50 24.57
N GLU A 175 0.16 -7.52 24.56
CA GLU A 175 -0.48 -6.99 25.77
C GLU A 175 -1.93 -7.44 25.75
N GLU A 176 -2.17 -8.70 26.14
CA GLU A 176 -3.45 -9.16 26.70
C GLU A 176 -3.30 -10.60 27.20
N LYS A 177 -2.88 -10.73 28.45
CA LYS A 177 -3.35 -11.76 29.41
C LYS A 177 -2.80 -11.43 30.80
N GLY A 178 -3.42 -10.43 31.41
CA GLY A 178 -3.14 -9.98 32.77
C GLY A 178 -4.36 -9.34 33.39
N ALA A 179 -5.54 -9.98 33.31
CA ALA A 179 -6.68 -9.66 34.18
C ALA A 179 -7.70 -10.82 34.16
N GLN A 180 -8.29 -11.07 35.33
CA GLN A 180 -9.34 -12.06 35.66
C GLN A 180 -8.91 -13.53 35.84
N SER A 181 -8.59 -13.90 37.10
CA SER A 181 -9.53 -14.68 37.93
C SER A 181 -8.98 -14.88 39.36
N ALA A 182 -9.53 -14.14 40.32
CA ALA A 182 -9.73 -14.56 41.70
C ALA A 182 -11.22 -14.28 42.01
N PRO A 183 -11.90 -15.20 42.67
CA PRO A 183 -12.02 -15.08 44.13
C PRO A 183 -11.41 -16.24 44.91
#